data_AF-A0A4R2PB72-F1
#
_entry.id   AF-A0A4R2PB72-F1
#
_cell.length_a   1.000
_cell.length_b   1.000
_cell.length_c   1.000
_cell.angle_alpha   90.00
_cell.angle_beta   90.00
_cell.angle_gamma   90.00
#
_symmetry.space_group_name_H-M   'P 1'
#
loop_
_entity.id
_entity.type
_entity.pdbx_description
1 polymer ?
#
loop_
_entity_poly.entity_id
_entity_poly.type
_entity_poly.pdbx_seq_one_letter_code
_entity_poly.pdbx_strand_id
1 'polypeptide(L)'
;MNQEGRNQIHQRYHQLYMDTGAFHRQTVQNTPWDSAFHDQMYQHYLQELISEQQFFEQFTEQAEHRVYPSPFEQFFLETLSHLMNNYQEAKNNLDRWKSESKNEERIVYTFQNGNSGSRGGGVTHPSRELALVMQQTGYDLPLDSQEWRRFFDDYESAFPLTTHELVLLGSFLYRPRQLYNILHRYQEDQKDDLGAIEKWTDAFAKHQALISFFQSKANSAGGDDDNPDDS
;
A
#
# COMPACT_ATOMS: atom_id res chain seq x y z
N MET A 1 20.91 0.30 15.07
CA MET A 1 20.10 1.16 15.97
C MET A 1 20.14 0.56 17.37
N ASN A 2 20.31 1.37 18.43
CA ASN A 2 20.24 0.85 19.80
C ASN A 2 18.78 0.53 20.19
N GLN A 3 18.59 -0.31 21.22
CA GLN A 3 17.27 -0.77 21.63
C GLN A 3 16.33 0.38 22.04
N GLU A 4 16.88 1.42 22.67
CA GLU A 4 16.14 2.60 23.07
C GLU A 4 15.60 3.40 21.87
N GLY A 5 16.41 3.61 20.83
CA GLY A 5 15.97 4.26 19.59
C GLY A 5 14.87 3.47 18.88
N ARG A 6 14.96 2.13 18.88
CA ARG A 6 13.88 1.27 18.34
C ARG A 6 12.58 1.46 19.10
N ASN A 7 12.62 1.44 20.43
CA ASN A 7 11.43 1.61 21.26
C ASN A 7 10.76 2.97 21.03
N GLN A 8 11.55 4.03 20.90
CA GLN A 8 11.02 5.38 20.61
C GLN A 8 10.32 5.44 19.26
N ILE A 9 10.88 4.84 18.21
CA ILE A 9 10.26 4.81 16.88
C ILE A 9 8.98 3.97 16.90
N HIS A 10 8.97 2.81 17.57
CA HIS A 10 7.76 2.01 17.77
C HIS A 10 6.64 2.81 18.43
N GLN A 11 6.94 3.51 19.53
CA GLN A 11 5.95 4.34 20.23
C GLN A 11 5.41 5.47 19.34
N ARG A 12 6.27 6.09 18.53
CA ARG A 12 5.84 7.11 17.55
C ARG A 12 4.88 6.53 16.52
N TYR A 13 5.13 5.31 16.03
CA TYR A 13 4.20 4.67 15.11
C TYR A 13 2.87 4.29 15.77
N HIS A 14 2.88 3.75 16.99
CA HIS A 14 1.62 3.50 17.72
C HIS A 14 0.77 4.77 17.78
N GLN A 15 1.36 5.88 18.19
CA GLN A 15 0.67 7.17 18.23
C GLN A 15 0.22 7.61 16.83
N LEU A 16 1.05 7.45 15.80
CA LEU A 16 0.71 7.81 14.43
C LEU A 16 -0.51 7.03 13.91
N TYR A 17 -0.61 5.72 14.15
CA TYR A 17 -1.77 4.93 13.72
C TYR A 17 -3.05 5.35 14.45
N MET A 18 -2.98 5.57 15.76
CA MET A 18 -4.10 6.08 16.55
C MET A 18 -4.55 7.47 16.07
N ASP A 19 -3.60 8.38 15.86
CA ASP A 19 -3.87 9.74 15.39
C ASP A 19 -4.45 9.74 13.98
N THR A 20 -3.94 8.89 13.09
CA THR A 20 -4.46 8.74 11.72
C THR A 20 -5.90 8.24 11.73
N GLY A 21 -6.22 7.21 12.53
CA GLY A 21 -7.59 6.72 12.68
C GLY A 21 -8.51 7.77 13.31
N ALA A 22 -8.05 8.46 14.37
CA ALA A 22 -8.80 9.53 15.00
C ALA A 22 -9.07 10.71 14.03
N PHE A 23 -8.08 11.06 13.21
CA PHE A 23 -8.21 12.08 12.17
C PHE A 23 -9.26 11.66 11.13
N HIS A 24 -9.16 10.45 10.57
CA HIS A 24 -10.15 9.94 9.61
C HIS A 24 -11.56 9.93 10.19
N ARG A 25 -11.72 9.55 11.46
CA ARG A 25 -13.01 9.59 12.18
C ARG A 25 -13.56 11.01 12.33
N GLN A 26 -12.71 12.02 12.45
CA GLN A 26 -13.13 13.42 12.57
C GLN A 26 -13.43 14.06 11.21
N THR A 27 -12.73 13.64 10.16
CA THR A 27 -12.86 14.24 8.82
C THR A 27 -13.79 13.49 7.89
N VAL A 28 -14.23 12.28 8.25
CA VAL A 28 -15.18 11.50 7.46
C VAL A 28 -16.45 12.31 7.22
N GLN A 29 -16.78 12.48 5.95
CA GLN A 29 -18.08 12.97 5.53
C GLN A 29 -18.84 11.80 4.94
N ASN A 30 -20.01 11.50 5.51
CA ASN A 30 -20.95 10.57 4.92
C ASN A 30 -21.67 11.31 3.79
N THR A 31 -21.05 11.34 2.62
CA THR A 31 -21.62 11.96 1.42
C THR A 31 -22.45 10.92 0.68
N PRO A 32 -23.61 11.28 0.10
CA PRO A 32 -24.35 10.39 -0.78
C PRO A 32 -23.46 9.87 -1.90
N TRP A 33 -23.71 8.63 -2.35
CA TRP A 33 -22.95 8.03 -3.44
C TRP A 33 -22.98 8.89 -4.70
N ASP A 34 -21.81 9.39 -5.10
CA ASP A 34 -21.60 10.06 -6.39
C ASP A 34 -20.80 9.15 -7.31
N SER A 35 -21.49 8.52 -8.26
CA SER A 35 -20.88 7.61 -9.22
C SER A 35 -19.79 8.29 -10.05
N ALA A 36 -19.95 9.57 -10.40
CA ALA A 36 -18.98 10.27 -11.24
C ALA A 36 -17.67 10.51 -10.47
N PHE A 37 -17.78 10.95 -9.22
CA PHE A 37 -16.62 11.14 -8.35
C PHE A 37 -15.93 9.80 -8.03
N HIS A 38 -16.70 8.76 -7.75
CA HIS A 38 -16.14 7.43 -7.50
C HIS A 38 -15.42 6.87 -8.73
N ASP A 39 -16.00 7.01 -9.93
CA ASP A 39 -15.35 6.63 -11.18
C ASP A 39 -14.06 7.42 -11.41
N GLN A 40 -14.06 8.73 -11.12
CA GLN A 40 -12.86 9.56 -11.21
C GLN A 40 -11.75 9.06 -10.28
N MET A 41 -12.08 8.72 -9.03
CA MET A 41 -11.12 8.18 -8.05
C MET A 41 -10.56 6.83 -8.51
N TYR A 42 -11.42 5.93 -8.99
CA TYR A 42 -10.98 4.66 -9.57
C TYR A 42 -10.02 4.88 -10.74
N GLN A 43 -10.38 5.76 -11.70
CA GLN A 43 -9.52 6.02 -12.86
C GLN A 43 -8.19 6.63 -12.43
N HIS A 44 -8.18 7.50 -11.43
CA HIS A 44 -6.96 8.07 -10.87
C HIS A 44 -6.05 6.98 -10.30
N TYR A 45 -6.57 6.09 -9.45
CA TYR A 45 -5.79 5.00 -8.85
C TYR A 45 -5.33 3.97 -9.87
N LEU A 46 -6.17 3.64 -10.85
CA LEU A 46 -5.82 2.75 -11.95
C LEU A 46 -4.69 3.34 -12.79
N GLN A 47 -4.75 4.64 -13.09
CA GLN A 47 -3.71 5.32 -13.86
C GLN A 47 -2.38 5.33 -13.11
N GLU A 48 -2.37 5.58 -11.79
CA GLU A 48 -1.15 5.45 -10.97
C GLU A 48 -0.56 4.03 -11.09
N LEU A 49 -1.39 3.00 -10.91
CA LEU A 49 -0.97 1.60 -10.98
C LEU A 49 -0.38 1.25 -12.35
N ILE A 50 -1.07 1.59 -13.44
CA ILE A 50 -0.62 1.34 -14.82
C ILE A 50 0.69 2.08 -15.09
N SER A 51 0.83 3.33 -14.66
CA SER A 51 2.03 4.11 -14.89
C SER A 51 3.27 3.51 -14.22
N GLU A 52 3.13 3.00 -12.99
CA GLU A 52 4.22 2.33 -12.29
C GLU A 52 4.53 0.96 -12.91
N GLN A 53 3.52 0.20 -13.31
CA GLN A 53 3.71 -1.08 -14.00
C GLN A 53 4.47 -0.88 -15.32
N GLN A 54 4.05 0.08 -16.14
CA GLN A 54 4.70 0.42 -17.41
C GLN A 54 6.15 0.85 -17.19
N PHE A 55 6.44 1.55 -16.11
CA PHE A 55 7.81 1.92 -15.76
C PHE A 55 8.70 0.69 -15.51
N PHE A 56 8.21 -0.30 -14.76
CA PHE A 56 8.94 -1.56 -14.56
C PHE A 56 9.13 -2.34 -15.87
N GLU A 57 8.08 -2.42 -16.70
CA GLU A 57 8.14 -3.08 -18.00
C GLU A 57 9.17 -2.43 -18.94
N GLN A 58 9.22 -1.08 -18.98
CA GLN A 58 10.22 -0.34 -19.75
C GLN A 58 11.64 -0.60 -19.25
N PHE A 59 11.84 -0.68 -17.93
CA PHE A 59 13.15 -1.01 -17.38
C PHE A 59 13.57 -2.44 -17.75
N THR A 60 12.65 -3.41 -17.66
CA THR A 60 12.85 -4.80 -18.11
C THR A 60 13.30 -4.85 -19.56
N GLU A 61 12.55 -4.18 -20.46
CA GLU A 61 12.87 -4.15 -21.88
C GLU A 61 14.28 -3.59 -22.11
N GLN A 62 14.63 -2.50 -21.44
CA GLN A 62 15.97 -1.91 -21.54
C GLN A 62 17.07 -2.84 -21.02
N ALA A 63 16.82 -3.59 -19.95
CA ALA A 63 17.76 -4.53 -19.36
C ALA A 63 17.99 -5.74 -20.28
N GLU A 64 16.92 -6.33 -20.82
CA GLU A 64 16.97 -7.51 -21.69
C GLU A 64 17.68 -7.25 -23.03
N HIS A 65 17.60 -6.03 -23.56
CA HIS A 65 18.29 -5.65 -24.80
C HIS A 65 19.79 -5.42 -24.65
N ARG A 66 20.33 -5.47 -23.42
CA ARG A 66 21.79 -5.34 -23.21
C ARG A 66 22.46 -6.67 -23.44
N VAL A 67 23.58 -6.63 -24.19
CA VAL A 67 24.46 -7.79 -24.37
C VAL A 67 24.94 -8.34 -23.01
N TYR A 68 25.18 -7.44 -22.05
CA TYR A 68 25.51 -7.76 -20.67
C TYR A 68 24.74 -6.84 -19.72
N PRO A 69 23.63 -7.32 -19.12
CA PRO A 69 22.94 -6.58 -18.07
C PRO A 69 23.84 -6.45 -16.83
N SER A 70 23.76 -5.33 -16.13
CA SER A 70 24.45 -5.12 -14.86
C SER A 70 23.99 -6.11 -13.78
N PRO A 71 24.77 -6.33 -12.70
CA PRO A 71 24.34 -7.16 -11.58
C PRO A 71 22.96 -6.80 -11.01
N PHE A 72 22.66 -5.50 -10.86
CA PHE A 72 21.35 -5.09 -10.38
C PHE A 72 20.24 -5.36 -11.40
N GLU A 73 20.48 -5.12 -12.70
CA GLU A 73 19.51 -5.45 -13.75
C GLU A 73 19.20 -6.95 -13.78
N GLN A 74 20.21 -7.82 -13.67
CA GLN A 74 19.99 -9.27 -13.60
C GLN A 74 19.16 -9.66 -12.38
N PHE A 75 19.53 -9.14 -11.21
CA PHE A 75 18.80 -9.38 -9.97
C PHE A 75 17.36 -8.88 -10.03
N PHE A 76 17.13 -7.69 -10.59
CA PHE A 76 15.80 -7.14 -10.80
C PHE A 76 14.94 -8.07 -11.66
N LEU A 77 15.47 -8.56 -12.79
CA LEU A 77 14.76 -9.47 -13.70
C LEU A 77 14.33 -10.76 -12.99
N GLU A 78 15.11 -11.28 -12.04
CA GLU A 78 14.74 -12.44 -11.23
C GLU A 78 13.53 -12.16 -10.32
N THR A 79 13.36 -10.92 -9.85
CA THR A 79 12.24 -10.51 -8.98
C THR A 79 11.00 -10.03 -9.74
N LEU A 80 11.10 -9.81 -11.05
CA LEU A 80 10.07 -9.15 -11.86
C LEU A 80 8.72 -9.88 -11.81
N SER A 81 8.71 -11.21 -11.90
CA SER A 81 7.48 -12.01 -11.91
C SER A 81 6.65 -11.80 -10.64
N HIS A 82 7.32 -11.71 -9.48
CA HIS A 82 6.67 -11.41 -8.21
C HIS A 82 6.08 -10.00 -8.19
N LEU A 83 6.79 -9.01 -8.74
CA LEU A 83 6.27 -7.65 -8.85
C LEU A 83 5.02 -7.60 -9.74
N MET A 84 5.07 -8.23 -10.91
CA MET A 84 3.94 -8.22 -11.84
C MET A 84 2.71 -8.91 -11.24
N ASN A 85 2.90 -10.00 -10.50
CA ASN A 85 1.82 -10.64 -9.75
C ASN A 85 1.23 -9.69 -8.70
N ASN A 86 2.07 -8.96 -7.95
CA ASN A 86 1.60 -7.98 -6.98
C ASN A 86 0.79 -6.85 -7.65
N TYR A 87 1.24 -6.31 -8.79
CA TYR A 87 0.48 -5.30 -9.54
C TYR A 87 -0.85 -5.84 -10.08
N GLN A 88 -0.87 -7.10 -10.52
CA GLN A 88 -2.10 -7.76 -10.94
C GLN A 88 -3.08 -7.93 -9.78
N GLU A 89 -2.62 -8.35 -8.61
CA GLU A 89 -3.45 -8.43 -7.40
C GLU A 89 -3.94 -7.05 -6.95
N ALA A 90 -3.09 -6.04 -7.04
CA ALA A 90 -3.47 -4.66 -6.78
C ALA A 90 -4.63 -4.21 -7.69
N LYS A 91 -4.51 -4.50 -8.99
CA LYS A 91 -5.55 -4.19 -9.98
C LYS A 91 -6.82 -4.97 -9.72
N ASN A 92 -6.73 -6.27 -9.44
CA ASN A 92 -7.88 -7.12 -9.14
C ASN A 92 -8.66 -6.59 -7.93
N ASN A 93 -7.96 -6.18 -6.87
CA ASN A 93 -8.59 -5.58 -5.70
C ASN A 93 -9.25 -4.23 -6.01
N LEU A 94 -8.60 -3.39 -6.83
CA LEU A 94 -9.19 -2.11 -7.25
C LEU A 94 -10.46 -2.31 -8.11
N ASP A 95 -10.44 -3.28 -9.03
CA ASP A 95 -11.59 -3.65 -9.85
C ASP A 95 -12.75 -4.17 -8.98
N ARG A 96 -12.43 -5.03 -8.00
CA ARG A 96 -13.41 -5.54 -7.01
C ARG A 96 -14.03 -4.42 -6.20
N TRP A 97 -13.20 -3.53 -5.63
CA TRP A 97 -13.68 -2.37 -4.89
C TRP A 97 -14.64 -1.53 -5.74
N LYS A 98 -14.31 -1.25 -7.01
CA LYS A 98 -15.21 -0.52 -7.92
C LYS A 98 -16.54 -1.24 -8.14
N SER A 99 -16.53 -2.56 -8.29
CA SER A 99 -17.75 -3.32 -8.54
C SER A 99 -18.64 -3.44 -7.30
N GLU A 100 -18.04 -3.61 -6.13
CA GLU A 100 -18.73 -3.96 -4.90
C GLU A 100 -19.21 -2.73 -4.12
N SER A 101 -18.46 -1.62 -4.16
CA SER A 101 -18.78 -0.38 -3.40
C SER A 101 -20.05 0.35 -3.86
N LYS A 102 -20.60 0.03 -5.03
CA LYS A 102 -21.82 0.67 -5.58
C LYS A 102 -23.05 0.56 -4.66
N ASN A 103 -23.05 -0.40 -3.76
CA ASN A 103 -24.16 -0.68 -2.84
C ASN A 103 -23.90 -0.14 -1.42
N GLU A 104 -22.78 0.56 -1.19
CA GLU A 104 -22.46 1.07 0.15
C GLU A 104 -23.26 2.32 0.50
N GLU A 105 -23.74 2.36 1.75
CA GLU A 105 -24.41 3.53 2.33
C GLU A 105 -23.42 4.65 2.71
N ARG A 106 -22.12 4.32 2.82
CA ARG A 106 -21.07 5.23 3.27
C ARG A 106 -19.88 5.18 2.32
N ILE A 107 -19.56 6.31 1.70
CA ILE A 107 -18.22 6.52 1.15
C ILE A 107 -17.45 7.47 2.05
N VAL A 108 -16.22 7.09 2.41
CA VAL A 108 -15.38 7.92 3.27
C VAL A 108 -14.28 8.57 2.47
N TYR A 109 -14.19 9.88 2.64
CA TYR A 109 -13.06 10.65 2.16
C TYR A 109 -12.46 11.49 3.27
N THR A 110 -11.15 11.69 3.18
CA THR A 110 -10.36 12.50 4.09
C THR A 110 -9.81 13.69 3.31
N PHE A 111 -9.75 14.84 3.97
CA PHE A 111 -9.14 16.03 3.40
C PHE A 111 -7.66 16.07 3.79
N GLN A 112 -6.79 16.10 2.79
CA GLN A 112 -5.37 16.28 3.06
C GLN A 112 -5.11 17.68 3.58
N ASN A 113 -4.52 17.77 4.78
CA ASN A 113 -4.10 19.03 5.35
C ASN A 113 -2.86 19.51 4.58
N GLY A 114 -3.05 20.47 3.67
CA GLY A 114 -2.03 20.90 2.72
C GLY A 114 -0.85 21.59 3.40
N ASN A 115 0.23 20.84 3.66
CA ASN A 115 1.53 21.41 4.08
C ASN A 115 2.62 21.29 2.99
N SER A 116 2.25 20.87 1.78
CA SER A 116 3.17 20.62 0.66
C SER A 116 3.00 21.63 -0.48
N GLY A 117 3.05 22.94 -0.20
CA GLY A 117 3.23 24.01 -1.21
C GLY A 117 2.14 24.19 -2.29
N SER A 118 1.26 23.21 -2.49
CA SER A 118 0.13 23.22 -3.40
C SER A 118 -1.11 23.52 -2.58
N ARG A 119 -1.67 24.71 -2.79
CA ARG A 119 -2.88 25.25 -2.13
C ARG A 119 -4.19 24.52 -2.52
N GLY A 120 -4.15 23.23 -2.80
CA GLY A 120 -5.34 22.42 -3.05
C GLY A 120 -5.38 21.28 -2.05
N GLY A 121 -6.26 21.36 -1.05
CA GLY A 121 -6.59 20.18 -0.23
C GLY A 121 -7.16 19.11 -1.16
N GLY A 122 -6.46 17.99 -1.30
CA GLY A 122 -6.93 16.85 -2.06
C GLY A 122 -7.92 16.04 -1.22
N VAL A 123 -8.99 15.57 -1.86
CA VAL A 123 -9.88 14.55 -1.29
C VAL A 123 -9.23 13.20 -1.58
N THR A 124 -9.01 12.38 -0.56
CA THR A 124 -8.45 11.03 -0.74
C THR A 124 -9.20 10.01 0.09
N HIS A 125 -8.99 8.73 -0.20
CA HIS A 125 -9.62 7.65 0.54
C HIS A 125 -8.77 7.27 1.78
N PRO A 126 -9.36 7.02 2.96
CA PRO A 126 -8.61 6.68 4.18
C PRO A 126 -7.71 5.45 4.00
N SER A 127 -8.16 4.44 3.23
CA SER A 127 -7.34 3.27 2.88
C SER A 127 -6.03 3.63 2.17
N ARG A 128 -5.99 4.70 1.36
CA ARG A 128 -4.76 5.15 0.70
C ARG A 128 -3.79 5.74 1.72
N GLU A 129 -4.28 6.59 2.61
CA GLU A 129 -3.44 7.22 3.64
C GLU A 129 -2.91 6.18 4.63
N LEU A 130 -3.76 5.24 5.05
CA LEU A 130 -3.34 4.12 5.88
C LEU A 130 -2.28 3.26 5.16
N ALA A 131 -2.47 2.95 3.88
CA ALA A 131 -1.46 2.21 3.12
C ALA A 131 -0.11 2.92 3.10
N LEU A 132 -0.09 4.25 2.97
CA LEU A 132 1.14 5.04 3.03
C LEU A 132 1.80 4.96 4.40
N VAL A 133 1.03 5.08 5.48
CA VAL A 133 1.53 4.91 6.85
C VAL A 133 2.10 3.51 7.04
N MET A 134 1.40 2.48 6.58
CA MET A 134 1.88 1.09 6.65
C MET A 134 3.18 0.91 5.86
N GLN A 135 3.23 1.32 4.60
CA GLN A 135 4.44 1.20 3.79
C GLN A 135 5.63 1.96 4.38
N GLN A 136 5.41 3.14 4.96
CA GLN A 136 6.47 3.89 5.65
C GLN A 136 6.93 3.17 6.92
N THR A 137 5.99 2.66 7.72
CA THR A 137 6.29 1.92 8.96
C THR A 137 7.13 0.69 8.66
N GLY A 138 6.77 -0.09 7.65
CA GLY A 138 7.50 -1.30 7.25
C GLY A 138 8.89 -0.99 6.68
N TYR A 139 9.07 0.20 6.10
CA TYR A 139 10.38 0.66 5.66
C TYR A 139 11.29 0.99 6.84
N ASP A 140 10.77 1.71 7.84
CA ASP A 140 11.55 2.20 8.98
C ASP A 140 11.75 1.16 10.10
N LEU A 141 10.88 0.15 10.18
CA LEU A 141 10.92 -0.90 11.19
C LEU A 141 10.88 -2.31 10.57
N PRO A 142 11.76 -3.22 11.02
CA PRO A 142 11.63 -4.65 10.71
C PRO A 142 10.53 -5.24 11.58
N LEU A 143 9.31 -5.31 11.03
CA LEU A 143 8.12 -5.77 11.75
C LEU A 143 7.80 -7.23 11.50
N ASP A 144 7.42 -7.94 12.56
CA ASP A 144 6.76 -9.23 12.44
C ASP A 144 5.23 -9.11 12.29
N SER A 145 4.57 -10.25 12.03
CA SER A 145 3.11 -10.27 11.84
C SER A 145 2.32 -9.83 13.08
N GLN A 146 2.85 -10.01 14.29
CA GLN A 146 2.18 -9.58 15.52
C GLN A 146 2.28 -8.06 15.70
N GLU A 147 3.42 -7.47 15.37
CA GLU A 147 3.61 -6.02 15.42
C GLU A 147 2.74 -5.32 14.38
N TRP A 148 2.67 -5.84 13.15
CA TRP A 148 1.72 -5.36 12.14
C TRP A 148 0.28 -5.38 12.62
N ARG A 149 -0.12 -6.50 13.25
CA ARG A 149 -1.47 -6.63 13.81
C ARG A 149 -1.73 -5.56 14.86
N ARG A 150 -0.79 -5.31 15.78
CA ARG A 150 -0.97 -4.28 16.82
C ARG A 150 -1.16 -2.88 16.23
N PHE A 151 -0.30 -2.47 15.28
CA PHE A 151 -0.45 -1.16 14.65
C PHE A 151 -1.78 -1.04 13.89
N PHE A 152 -2.18 -2.11 13.19
CA PHE A 152 -3.45 -2.14 12.49
C PHE A 152 -4.64 -2.07 13.45
N ASP A 153 -4.61 -2.84 14.54
CA ASP A 153 -5.64 -2.84 15.58
C ASP A 153 -5.75 -1.46 16.26
N ASP A 154 -4.63 -0.76 16.48
CA ASP A 154 -4.63 0.61 17.01
C ASP A 154 -5.39 1.57 16.09
N TYR A 155 -5.17 1.47 14.78
CA TYR A 155 -5.92 2.25 13.79
C TYR A 155 -7.40 1.83 13.76
N GLU A 156 -7.71 0.53 13.66
CA GLU A 156 -9.10 0.04 13.59
C GLU A 156 -9.90 0.39 14.84
N SER A 157 -9.26 0.47 16.02
CA SER A 157 -9.89 0.88 17.27
C SER A 157 -10.46 2.30 17.20
N ALA A 158 -9.85 3.18 16.39
CA ALA A 158 -10.30 4.54 16.18
C ALA A 158 -11.16 4.69 14.92
N PHE A 159 -10.86 3.95 13.85
CA PHE A 159 -11.56 4.01 12.57
C PHE A 159 -11.68 2.60 11.95
N PRO A 160 -12.76 1.86 12.26
CA PRO A 160 -13.02 0.55 11.66
C PRO A 160 -13.24 0.67 10.16
N LEU A 161 -12.54 -0.17 9.39
CA LEU A 161 -12.70 -0.24 7.94
C LEU A 161 -13.84 -1.19 7.56
N THR A 162 -14.60 -0.83 6.52
CA THR A 162 -15.54 -1.77 5.89
C THR A 162 -14.78 -2.85 5.11
N THR A 163 -15.46 -3.95 4.78
CA THR A 163 -14.90 -5.01 3.91
C THR A 163 -14.40 -4.45 2.58
N HIS A 164 -15.12 -3.50 1.97
CA HIS A 164 -14.70 -2.90 0.71
C HIS A 164 -13.53 -1.92 0.88
N GLU A 165 -13.49 -1.16 1.98
CA GLU A 165 -12.34 -0.31 2.34
C GLU A 165 -11.07 -1.15 2.58
N LEU A 166 -11.21 -2.37 3.12
CA LEU A 166 -10.13 -3.36 3.24
C LEU A 166 -9.67 -3.88 1.88
N VAL A 167 -10.60 -4.21 0.96
CA VAL A 167 -10.22 -4.60 -0.41
C VAL A 167 -9.43 -3.48 -1.09
N LEU A 168 -9.88 -2.24 -0.98
CA LEU A 168 -9.17 -1.08 -1.52
C LEU A 168 -7.80 -0.88 -0.84
N LEU A 169 -7.72 -1.02 0.49
CA LEU A 169 -6.44 -1.01 1.22
C LEU A 169 -5.48 -2.05 0.63
N GLY A 170 -5.97 -3.26 0.36
CA GLY A 170 -5.25 -4.31 -0.36
C GLY A 170 -4.63 -3.80 -1.66
N SER A 171 -5.41 -3.12 -2.52
CA SER A 171 -4.87 -2.59 -3.78
C SER A 171 -3.66 -1.68 -3.61
N PHE A 172 -3.63 -0.88 -2.54
CA PHE A 172 -2.51 0.00 -2.26
C PHE A 172 -1.35 -0.74 -1.60
N LEU A 173 -1.62 -1.71 -0.74
CA LEU A 173 -0.59 -2.48 -0.06
C LEU A 173 0.16 -3.43 -1.00
N TYR A 174 -0.50 -3.97 -2.02
CA TYR A 174 0.15 -4.78 -3.06
C TYR A 174 1.05 -3.95 -3.99
N ARG A 175 0.97 -2.62 -3.97
CA ARG A 175 1.80 -1.74 -4.81
C ARG A 175 3.12 -1.39 -4.09
N PRO A 176 4.29 -1.92 -4.51
CA PRO A 176 5.56 -1.75 -3.80
C PRO A 176 6.22 -0.39 -4.09
N ARG A 177 5.65 0.70 -3.55
CA ARG A 177 6.13 2.08 -3.82
C ARG A 177 7.62 2.30 -3.53
N GLN A 178 8.18 1.65 -2.51
CA GLN A 178 9.60 1.79 -2.20
C GLN A 178 10.51 1.16 -3.26
N LEU A 179 10.08 0.05 -3.88
CA LEU A 179 10.83 -0.56 -4.98
C LEU A 179 10.83 0.33 -6.21
N TYR A 180 9.68 0.93 -6.52
CA TYR A 180 9.58 1.95 -7.57
C TYR A 180 10.57 3.09 -7.35
N ASN A 181 10.62 3.65 -6.13
CA ASN A 181 11.55 4.73 -5.78
C ASN A 181 13.03 4.30 -5.89
N ILE A 182 13.37 3.07 -5.50
CA ILE A 182 14.75 2.55 -5.60
C ILE A 182 15.16 2.44 -7.07
N LEU A 183 14.29 1.88 -7.91
CA LEU A 183 14.57 1.73 -9.34
C LEU A 183 14.70 3.08 -10.06
N HIS A 184 13.81 4.02 -9.73
CA HIS A 184 13.88 5.38 -10.27
C HIS A 184 15.22 6.06 -9.94
N ARG A 185 15.64 6.00 -8.68
CA ARG A 185 16.95 6.54 -8.26
C ARG A 185 18.12 5.82 -8.92
N TYR A 186 18.02 4.49 -9.10
CA TYR A 186 19.04 3.72 -9.81
C TYR A 186 19.22 4.20 -11.27
N GLN A 187 18.12 4.58 -11.93
CA GLN A 187 18.17 5.14 -13.28
C GLN A 187 18.72 6.57 -13.32
N GLU A 188 18.47 7.39 -12.30
CA GLU A 188 18.86 8.81 -12.27
C GLU A 188 20.29 9.07 -11.75
N ASP A 189 20.70 8.45 -10.64
CA ASP A 189 21.76 9.00 -9.75
C ASP A 189 23.11 8.24 -9.80
N GLN A 190 23.42 7.58 -10.92
CA GLN A 190 24.53 6.63 -11.11
C GLN A 190 24.23 5.23 -10.55
N LYS A 191 24.41 4.25 -11.44
CA LYS A 191 24.16 2.81 -11.29
C LYS A 191 25.06 2.16 -10.22
N ASP A 192 24.87 2.50 -8.96
CA ASP A 192 25.44 1.77 -7.82
C ASP A 192 24.71 0.43 -7.66
N ASP A 193 25.18 -0.58 -8.40
CA ASP A 193 24.53 -1.89 -8.43
C ASP A 193 24.46 -2.52 -7.04
N LEU A 194 25.53 -2.45 -6.25
CA LEU A 194 25.59 -3.09 -4.94
C LEU A 194 24.63 -2.41 -3.95
N GLY A 195 24.65 -1.08 -3.89
CA GLY A 195 23.73 -0.33 -3.04
C GLY A 195 22.28 -0.48 -3.46
N ALA A 196 22.00 -0.63 -4.76
CA ALA A 196 20.66 -0.88 -5.28
C ALA A 196 20.17 -2.29 -4.92
N ILE A 197 21.01 -3.32 -5.08
CA ILE A 197 20.69 -4.70 -4.69
C ILE A 197 20.38 -4.78 -3.19
N GLU A 198 21.20 -4.16 -2.33
CA GLU A 198 20.98 -4.17 -0.88
C GLU A 198 19.64 -3.53 -0.51
N LYS A 199 19.39 -2.31 -1.00
CA LYS A 199 18.14 -1.57 -0.73
C LYS A 199 16.92 -2.30 -1.28
N TRP A 200 17.03 -2.86 -2.48
CA TRP A 200 15.95 -3.61 -3.12
C TRP A 200 15.61 -4.87 -2.33
N THR A 201 16.63 -5.64 -1.93
CA THR A 201 16.45 -6.88 -1.17
C THR A 201 15.74 -6.60 0.16
N ASP A 202 16.19 -5.60 0.91
CA ASP A 202 15.57 -5.19 2.17
C ASP A 202 14.13 -4.71 1.98
N ALA A 203 13.90 -3.80 1.03
CA ALA A 203 12.56 -3.28 0.75
C ALA A 203 11.59 -4.35 0.23
N PHE A 204 12.08 -5.27 -0.59
CA PHE A 204 11.29 -6.39 -1.12
C PHE A 204 10.88 -7.33 0.00
N ALA A 205 11.81 -7.72 0.88
CA ALA A 205 11.51 -8.58 2.03
C ALA A 205 10.48 -7.95 2.98
N LYS A 206 10.64 -6.65 3.30
CA LYS A 206 9.69 -5.89 4.13
C LYS A 206 8.30 -5.82 3.49
N HIS A 207 8.23 -5.59 2.18
CA HIS A 207 6.97 -5.56 1.45
C HIS A 207 6.28 -6.93 1.42
N GLN A 208 7.02 -8.01 1.22
CA GLN A 208 6.48 -9.37 1.28
C GLN A 208 5.93 -9.71 2.68
N ALA A 209 6.61 -9.27 3.74
CA ALA A 209 6.12 -9.45 5.11
C ALA A 209 4.79 -8.70 5.34
N LEU A 210 4.67 -7.47 4.83
CA LEU A 210 3.44 -6.68 4.90
C LEU A 210 2.28 -7.33 4.12
N ILE A 211 2.53 -7.80 2.90
CA ILE A 211 1.53 -8.54 2.11
C ILE A 211 1.08 -9.81 2.85
N SER A 212 2.04 -10.58 3.37
CA SER A 212 1.76 -11.84 4.08
C SER A 212 0.87 -11.60 5.31
N PHE A 213 1.18 -10.55 6.08
CA PHE A 213 0.31 -10.11 7.17
C PHE A 213 -1.09 -9.79 6.66
N PHE A 214 -1.21 -8.98 5.61
CA PHE A 214 -2.50 -8.53 5.12
C PHE A 214 -3.36 -9.68 4.59
N GLN A 215 -2.77 -10.61 3.85
CA GLN A 215 -3.43 -11.84 3.38
C GLN A 215 -3.95 -12.68 4.56
N SER A 216 -3.16 -12.81 5.64
CA SER A 216 -3.60 -13.55 6.83
C SER A 216 -4.83 -12.92 7.51
N LYS A 217 -4.91 -11.58 7.53
CA LYS A 217 -6.06 -10.84 8.08
C LYS A 217 -7.27 -10.98 7.17
N ALA A 218 -7.11 -10.85 5.86
CA ALA A 218 -8.20 -11.02 4.89
C ALA A 218 -8.83 -12.42 4.99
N ASN A 219 -8.00 -13.47 5.11
CA ASN A 219 -8.48 -14.85 5.26
C ASN A 219 -9.21 -15.08 6.59
N SER A 220 -8.79 -14.40 7.67
CA SER A 220 -9.49 -14.51 8.97
C SER A 220 -10.86 -13.82 8.98
N ALA A 221 -11.07 -12.80 8.13
CA ALA A 221 -12.34 -12.08 8.07
C ALA A 221 -13.42 -12.82 7.24
N GLY A 222 -13.03 -13.70 6.32
CA GLY A 222 -13.96 -14.45 5.46
C GLY A 222 -14.45 -15.79 6.03
N GLY A 223 -14.10 -16.14 7.26
CA GLY A 223 -14.36 -17.46 7.84
C GLY A 223 -15.63 -17.59 8.72
N ASP A 224 -16.35 -16.50 8.98
CA ASP A 224 -17.42 -16.48 10.00
C ASP A 224 -18.86 -16.48 9.45
N ASP A 225 -19.09 -16.49 8.12
CA ASP A 225 -20.43 -16.28 7.52
C ASP A 225 -21.16 -17.55 7.02
N ASP A 226 -20.59 -18.76 7.15
CA ASP A 226 -21.24 -20.01 6.71
C ASP A 226 -21.49 -20.98 7.88
N ASN A 227 -22.46 -20.66 8.73
CA ASN A 227 -23.16 -21.70 9.50
C ASN A 227 -24.68 -21.52 9.44
N PRO A 228 -25.33 -21.90 8.34
CA PRO A 228 -26.78 -21.95 8.23
C PRO A 228 -27.28 -23.31 8.75
N ASP A 229 -27.03 -23.64 10.01
CA ASP A 229 -27.60 -24.84 10.64
C ASP A 229 -27.97 -24.52 12.09
N ASP A 230 -29.17 -23.95 12.25
CA ASP A 230 -30.05 -24.20 13.40
C ASP A 230 -31.48 -23.76 13.03
N SER A 231 -32.20 -24.64 12.33
CA SER A 231 -33.67 -24.71 12.28
C SER A 231 -34.15 -26.09 11.84
#